data_AF-A0A0C3EC56-F1
#
_entry.id   AF-A0A0C3EC56-F1
#
_cell.length_a   1.000
_cell.length_b   1.000
_cell.length_c   1.000
_cell.angle_alpha   90.00
_cell.angle_beta   90.00
_cell.angle_gamma   90.00
#
_symmetry.space_group_name_H-M   'P 1'
#
loop_
_entity.id
_entity.type
_entity.pdbx_description
1 polymer ?
#
loop_
_entity_poly.entity_id
_entity_poly.type
_entity_poly.pdbx_seq_one_letter_code
_entity_poly.pdbx_strand_id
1 'polypeptide(L)'
;MTDIPYPRNVKELKEINPRTALSYSFRATTSTLHRTHDRVRALDHVAALDELHARGCTLATKPWVENHWALILWKLAGLVALDPKNETDPARQRWCWPEVIRQLLYRYERDLNGSSRPPLRLIVTRDASVESPMVLCISNIIWPTDNADENGRPADLHPELEVTDGWYRLRAQIDAPLARATRKGLIKIGRKIAVAGSKLSSSRMEGSEILEAYNSTVLVLSGNSSHMAPWHAKLGFQKEPFIATLNSLTPDGGSVAVMAVEVVKTYGVAFLEFFQDEDGRKRTEGPRDASEEDKLQLQWKTRRESEAAKLWAAYDERWSTLSSYAEQLEERARSKFSKHGDPPDNIDDLYGALKEDPATAKRVMASISSQDAEWLAQYIQGKAFQEREEAEKEIERELEDICPPRDVRDFCVLSIKDAYTSRHPLHRTAHLTAWGIRGLTSDEGVMKGFEKGQRYLITNLIPTHLSAWMDRSAGSVVYLATRKNSRWGSLP
;
A
#
# COMPACT_ATOMS: atom_id res chain seq x y z
N MET A 1 11.70 -50.25 -25.30
CA MET A 1 12.13 -50.38 -23.89
C MET A 1 13.35 -49.49 -23.73
N THR A 2 13.14 -48.27 -23.26
CA THR A 2 14.22 -47.29 -23.05
C THR A 2 14.92 -47.65 -21.74
N ASP A 3 16.14 -48.16 -21.81
CA ASP A 3 17.04 -48.21 -20.66
C ASP A 3 17.40 -46.76 -20.29
N ILE A 4 16.63 -46.18 -19.37
CA ILE A 4 16.94 -44.88 -18.80
C ILE A 4 17.88 -45.16 -17.63
N PRO A 5 19.16 -44.72 -17.69
CA PRO A 5 20.09 -44.95 -16.60
C PRO A 5 19.54 -44.31 -15.32
N TYR A 6 19.48 -45.11 -14.26
CA TYR A 6 19.32 -44.66 -12.88
C TYR A 6 20.05 -43.34 -12.64
N PRO A 7 19.54 -42.40 -11.83
CA PRO A 7 20.32 -41.23 -11.44
C PRO A 7 21.57 -41.72 -10.70
N ARG A 8 22.68 -41.84 -11.43
CA ARG A 8 23.94 -42.40 -10.92
C ARG A 8 24.59 -41.51 -9.86
N ASN A 9 24.05 -40.32 -9.57
CA ASN A 9 24.64 -39.47 -8.56
C ASN A 9 23.63 -38.48 -7.95
N VAL A 10 23.21 -38.71 -6.70
CA VAL A 10 22.50 -37.72 -5.88
C VAL A 10 23.26 -36.38 -5.82
N LYS A 11 24.59 -36.38 -6.04
CA LYS A 11 25.39 -35.15 -6.14
C LYS A 11 24.97 -34.27 -7.33
N GLU A 12 24.71 -34.83 -8.50
CA GLU A 12 24.27 -34.05 -9.68
C GLU A 12 22.91 -33.39 -9.43
N LEU A 13 22.00 -34.09 -8.75
CA LEU A 13 20.68 -33.55 -8.40
C LEU A 13 20.76 -32.39 -7.39
N LYS A 14 21.77 -32.37 -6.52
CA LYS A 14 21.99 -31.26 -5.57
C LYS A 14 22.40 -29.97 -6.27
N GLU A 15 22.93 -30.04 -7.48
CA GLU A 15 23.36 -28.88 -8.26
C GLU A 15 22.22 -28.27 -9.09
N ILE A 16 21.12 -29.01 -9.27
CA ILE A 16 19.93 -28.52 -9.96
C ILE A 16 19.24 -27.43 -9.13
N ASN A 17 19.17 -26.24 -9.69
CA ASN A 17 18.43 -25.09 -9.18
C ASN A 17 17.85 -24.29 -10.38
N PRO A 18 17.00 -23.28 -10.16
CA PRO A 18 16.36 -22.56 -11.26
C PRO A 18 17.31 -21.89 -12.25
N ARG A 19 18.59 -21.67 -11.89
CA ARG A 19 19.62 -21.13 -12.79
C ARG A 19 20.32 -22.22 -13.61
N THR A 20 20.59 -23.37 -13.01
CA THR A 20 21.34 -24.47 -13.66
C THR A 20 20.43 -25.42 -14.44
N ALA A 21 19.14 -25.46 -14.12
CA ALA A 21 18.19 -26.42 -14.70
C ALA A 21 17.98 -26.26 -16.21
N LEU A 22 18.17 -25.06 -16.78
CA LEU A 22 18.06 -24.85 -18.23
C LEU A 22 19.17 -25.55 -19.03
N SER A 23 20.33 -25.77 -18.41
CA SER A 23 21.45 -26.50 -19.01
C SER A 23 21.31 -28.02 -18.91
N TYR A 24 20.29 -28.51 -18.19
CA TYR A 24 20.05 -29.94 -18.02
C TYR A 24 19.26 -30.52 -19.21
N SER A 25 19.66 -31.72 -19.66
CA SER A 25 18.94 -32.51 -20.66
C SER A 25 18.88 -33.98 -20.25
N PHE A 26 17.74 -34.63 -20.48
CA PHE A 26 17.66 -36.09 -20.39
C PHE A 26 18.26 -36.72 -21.65
N ARG A 27 18.77 -37.94 -21.54
CA ARG A 27 19.30 -38.69 -22.68
C ARG A 27 18.28 -39.73 -23.12
N ALA A 28 17.94 -39.73 -24.41
CA ALA A 28 17.19 -40.81 -25.03
C ALA A 28 18.09 -41.59 -26.00
N THR A 29 18.17 -42.90 -25.80
CA THR A 29 18.79 -43.86 -26.72
C THR A 29 17.72 -44.43 -27.63
N THR A 30 17.76 -44.07 -28.90
CA THR A 30 16.98 -44.74 -29.95
C THR A 30 17.83 -45.83 -30.58
N SER A 31 17.65 -47.07 -30.12
CA SER A 31 18.17 -48.23 -30.84
C SER A 31 17.36 -48.41 -32.12
N THR A 32 18.00 -48.17 -33.27
CA THR A 32 17.43 -48.53 -34.57
C THR A 32 18.09 -49.83 -35.00
N LEU A 33 17.28 -50.87 -35.26
CA LEU A 33 17.72 -52.25 -35.55
C LEU A 33 18.72 -52.40 -36.72
N HIS A 34 19.08 -51.33 -37.44
CA HIS A 34 19.92 -51.38 -38.64
C HIS A 34 20.98 -50.26 -38.76
N ARG A 35 21.42 -49.59 -37.67
CA ARG A 35 22.58 -48.68 -37.73
C ARG A 35 23.51 -48.86 -36.55
N THR A 36 24.81 -48.93 -36.83
CA THR A 36 25.93 -49.10 -35.87
C THR A 36 26.27 -47.84 -35.06
N HIS A 37 25.43 -46.80 -35.12
CA HIS A 37 25.62 -45.57 -34.34
C HIS A 37 24.32 -45.21 -33.62
N ASP A 38 24.29 -45.47 -32.31
CA ASP A 38 23.27 -44.91 -31.41
C ASP A 38 23.39 -43.38 -31.42
N ARG A 39 22.42 -42.70 -32.02
CA ARG A 39 22.27 -41.25 -31.86
C ARG A 39 21.60 -40.99 -30.53
N VAL A 40 22.35 -40.48 -29.56
CA VAL A 40 21.79 -39.99 -28.29
C VAL A 40 21.08 -38.67 -28.57
N ARG A 41 19.76 -38.65 -28.44
CA ARG A 41 18.97 -37.41 -28.54
C ARG A 41 18.90 -36.77 -27.16
N ALA A 42 19.30 -35.50 -27.07
CA ALA A 42 19.09 -34.69 -25.88
C ALA A 42 17.62 -34.27 -25.80
N LEU A 43 17.01 -34.48 -24.63
CA LEU A 43 15.64 -34.09 -24.32
C LEU A 43 15.71 -32.95 -23.29
N ASP A 44 15.69 -31.72 -23.78
CA ASP A 44 15.78 -30.49 -23.00
C ASP A 44 14.47 -29.69 -23.06
N HIS A 45 14.50 -28.46 -22.55
CA HIS A 45 13.39 -27.52 -22.59
C HIS A 45 12.90 -27.19 -24.01
N VAL A 46 13.77 -27.21 -25.03
CA VAL A 46 13.38 -26.98 -26.44
C VAL A 46 12.61 -28.19 -26.96
N ALA A 47 13.13 -29.40 -26.74
CA ALA A 47 12.41 -30.62 -27.07
C ALA A 47 11.07 -30.73 -26.33
N ALA A 48 10.96 -30.14 -25.12
CA ALA A 48 9.72 -30.14 -24.35
C ALA A 48 8.68 -29.19 -24.96
N LEU A 49 9.11 -28.03 -25.48
CA LEU A 49 8.24 -27.12 -26.22
C LEU A 49 7.69 -27.79 -27.49
N ASP A 50 8.56 -28.44 -28.27
CA ASP A 50 8.15 -29.16 -29.49
C ASP A 50 7.12 -30.25 -29.17
N GLU A 51 7.34 -31.02 -28.09
CA GLU A 51 6.43 -32.07 -27.63
C GLU A 51 5.07 -31.50 -27.16
N LEU A 52 5.06 -30.35 -26.47
CA LEU A 52 3.83 -29.67 -26.08
C LEU A 52 3.05 -29.20 -27.32
N HIS A 53 3.72 -28.59 -28.30
CA HIS A 53 3.08 -28.15 -29.54
C HIS A 53 2.55 -29.33 -30.36
N ALA A 54 3.29 -30.44 -30.43
CA ALA A 54 2.84 -31.66 -31.08
C ALA A 54 1.57 -32.24 -30.43
N ARG A 55 1.33 -31.96 -29.14
CA ARG A 55 0.12 -32.34 -28.39
C ARG A 55 -0.99 -31.29 -28.43
N GLY A 56 -0.84 -30.22 -29.22
CA GLY A 56 -1.84 -29.16 -29.38
C GLY A 56 -1.75 -28.02 -28.37
N CYS A 57 -0.72 -27.97 -27.52
CA CYS A 57 -0.53 -26.91 -26.53
C CYS A 57 0.08 -25.63 -27.14
N THR A 58 -0.58 -25.04 -28.14
CA THR A 58 -0.04 -23.96 -28.99
C THR A 58 0.21 -22.63 -28.27
N LEU A 59 -0.43 -22.39 -27.12
CA LEU A 59 -0.21 -21.18 -26.31
C LEU A 59 1.13 -21.22 -25.54
N ALA A 60 1.77 -22.38 -25.43
CA ALA A 60 3.03 -22.51 -24.70
C ALA A 60 4.13 -21.75 -25.46
N THR A 61 4.70 -20.73 -24.83
CA THR A 61 5.82 -19.97 -25.39
C THR A 61 7.15 -20.52 -24.86
N LYS A 62 8.24 -20.24 -25.57
CA LYS A 62 9.59 -20.61 -25.11
C LYS A 62 9.90 -20.08 -23.70
N PRO A 63 9.68 -18.78 -23.36
CA PRO A 63 9.90 -18.27 -22.01
C PRO A 63 9.05 -18.99 -20.94
N TRP A 64 7.82 -19.38 -21.28
CA TRP A 64 6.94 -20.11 -20.38
C TRP A 64 7.47 -21.52 -20.07
N VAL A 65 7.92 -22.24 -21.11
CA VAL A 65 8.54 -23.57 -20.95
C VAL A 65 9.85 -23.47 -20.18
N GLU A 66 10.72 -22.50 -20.50
CA GLU A 66 11.99 -22.29 -19.78
C GLU A 66 11.77 -22.07 -18.27
N ASN A 67 10.83 -21.19 -17.92
CA ASN A 67 10.50 -20.93 -16.53
C ASN A 67 9.99 -22.19 -15.80
N HIS A 68 9.02 -22.89 -16.39
CA HIS A 68 8.43 -24.04 -15.72
C HIS A 68 9.33 -25.27 -15.73
N TRP A 69 10.11 -25.49 -16.79
CA TRP A 69 11.15 -26.51 -16.84
C TRP A 69 12.09 -26.38 -15.64
N ALA A 70 12.61 -25.17 -15.40
CA ALA A 70 13.52 -24.90 -14.30
C ALA A 70 12.90 -25.22 -12.93
N LEU A 71 11.66 -24.79 -12.69
CA LEU A 71 10.96 -25.02 -11.41
C LEU A 71 10.54 -26.48 -11.23
N ILE A 72 10.13 -27.17 -12.29
CA ILE A 72 9.76 -28.59 -12.27
C ILE A 72 10.99 -29.43 -11.94
N LEU A 73 12.10 -29.25 -12.66
CA LEU A 73 13.33 -29.98 -12.39
C LEU A 73 13.84 -29.69 -10.98
N TRP A 74 13.87 -28.43 -10.55
CA TRP A 74 14.32 -28.12 -9.20
C TRP A 74 13.48 -28.83 -8.11
N LYS A 75 12.16 -28.84 -8.28
CA LYS A 75 11.26 -29.58 -7.39
C LYS A 75 11.53 -31.08 -7.43
N LEU A 76 11.61 -31.69 -8.62
CA LEU A 76 11.82 -33.12 -8.78
C LEU A 76 13.18 -33.55 -8.19
N ALA A 77 14.23 -32.77 -8.42
CA ALA A 77 15.56 -33.02 -7.87
C ALA A 77 15.52 -33.05 -6.33
N GLY A 78 14.83 -32.09 -5.72
CA GLY A 78 14.63 -32.04 -4.27
C GLY A 78 13.83 -33.24 -3.74
N LEU A 79 12.76 -33.65 -4.43
CA LEU A 79 11.94 -34.80 -4.05
C LEU A 79 12.72 -36.12 -4.16
N VAL A 80 13.50 -36.29 -5.22
CA VAL A 80 14.37 -37.44 -5.42
C VAL A 80 15.45 -37.49 -4.35
N ALA A 81 16.10 -36.36 -4.07
CA ALA A 81 17.12 -36.30 -3.02
C ALA A 81 16.55 -36.60 -1.62
N LEU A 82 15.29 -36.23 -1.36
CA LEU A 82 14.60 -36.50 -0.10
C LEU A 82 14.24 -37.98 0.06
N ASP A 83 13.85 -38.64 -1.04
CA ASP A 83 13.44 -40.04 -1.03
C ASP A 83 14.01 -40.81 -2.23
N PRO A 84 15.31 -41.14 -2.23
CA PRO A 84 15.94 -41.79 -3.36
C PRO A 84 15.43 -43.22 -3.62
N LYS A 85 14.85 -43.88 -2.61
CA LYS A 85 14.40 -45.28 -2.70
C LYS A 85 13.27 -45.45 -3.71
N ASN A 86 12.35 -44.49 -3.78
CA ASN A 86 11.25 -44.55 -4.73
C ASN A 86 11.69 -44.40 -6.20
N GLU A 87 12.92 -43.93 -6.47
CA GLU A 87 13.44 -43.89 -7.84
C GLU A 87 13.90 -45.25 -8.37
N THR A 88 14.00 -46.27 -7.51
CA THR A 88 14.37 -47.62 -7.96
C THR A 88 13.23 -48.37 -8.62
N ASP A 89 11.99 -47.96 -8.32
CA ASP A 89 10.78 -48.50 -8.94
C ASP A 89 10.44 -47.67 -10.20
N PRO A 90 10.54 -48.25 -11.41
CA PRO A 90 10.22 -47.56 -12.66
C PRO A 90 8.81 -46.96 -12.69
N ALA A 91 7.85 -47.54 -11.96
CA ALA A 91 6.48 -47.02 -11.89
C ALA A 91 6.35 -45.78 -10.99
N ARG A 92 7.31 -45.54 -10.11
CA ARG A 92 7.32 -44.42 -9.15
C ARG A 92 8.45 -43.42 -9.41
N GLN A 93 9.25 -43.65 -10.44
CA GLN A 93 10.35 -42.78 -10.82
C GLN A 93 9.84 -41.37 -11.12
N ARG A 94 10.40 -40.39 -10.41
CA ARG A 94 10.04 -38.97 -10.56
C ARG A 94 11.02 -38.23 -11.45
N TRP A 95 12.30 -38.63 -11.44
CA TRP A 95 13.34 -37.99 -12.27
C TRP A 95 13.36 -38.57 -13.69
N CYS A 96 12.31 -38.32 -14.46
CA CYS A 96 12.19 -38.84 -15.83
C CYS A 96 11.46 -37.86 -16.76
N TRP A 97 11.72 -37.99 -18.06
CA TRP A 97 11.10 -37.15 -19.10
C TRP A 97 9.56 -37.19 -19.09
N PRO A 98 8.90 -38.37 -19.01
CA PRO A 98 7.43 -38.41 -18.98
C PRO A 98 6.83 -37.62 -17.83
N GLU A 99 7.44 -37.65 -16.64
CA GLU A 99 6.95 -36.90 -15.48
C GLU A 99 7.10 -35.38 -15.67
N VAL A 100 8.20 -34.93 -16.28
CA VAL A 100 8.39 -33.50 -16.62
C VAL A 100 7.32 -33.03 -17.61
N ILE A 101 7.10 -33.78 -18.69
CA ILE A 101 6.07 -33.46 -19.69
C ILE A 101 4.67 -33.49 -19.08
N ARG A 102 4.37 -34.49 -18.23
CA ARG A 102 3.09 -34.56 -17.51
C ARG A 102 2.83 -33.32 -16.66
N GLN A 103 3.87 -32.82 -15.97
CA GLN A 103 3.74 -31.59 -15.17
C GLN A 103 3.65 -30.32 -16.02
N LEU A 104 4.34 -30.26 -17.16
CA LEU A 104 4.19 -29.15 -18.11
C LEU A 104 2.78 -29.10 -18.68
N LEU A 105 2.21 -30.24 -19.11
CA LEU A 105 0.81 -30.32 -19.55
C LEU A 105 -0.15 -29.88 -18.46
N TYR A 106 0.06 -30.33 -17.21
CA TYR A 106 -0.76 -29.87 -16.09
C TYR A 106 -0.68 -28.36 -15.88
N ARG A 107 0.51 -27.76 -16.01
CA ARG A 107 0.67 -26.30 -15.88
C ARG A 107 0.02 -25.56 -17.05
N TYR A 108 0.13 -26.09 -18.26
CA TYR A 108 -0.51 -25.53 -19.45
C TYR A 108 -2.02 -25.44 -19.26
N GLU A 109 -2.64 -26.56 -18.85
CA GLU A 109 -4.08 -26.63 -18.61
C GLU A 109 -4.54 -25.66 -17.53
N ARG A 110 -3.72 -25.40 -16.51
CA ARG A 110 -4.12 -24.52 -15.40
C ARG A 110 -3.88 -23.05 -15.67
N ASP A 111 -2.72 -22.70 -16.20
CA ASP A 111 -2.25 -21.32 -16.27
C ASP A 111 -2.53 -20.66 -17.63
N LEU A 112 -2.53 -21.44 -18.73
CA LEU A 112 -2.80 -20.92 -20.07
C LEU A 112 -4.23 -21.22 -20.53
N ASN A 113 -4.75 -22.43 -20.26
CA ASN A 113 -6.10 -22.82 -20.72
C ASN A 113 -7.21 -22.50 -19.68
N GLY A 114 -7.01 -22.91 -18.42
CA GLY A 114 -8.07 -22.97 -17.39
C GLY A 114 -8.17 -21.77 -16.45
N SER A 115 -7.59 -20.61 -16.81
CA SER A 115 -7.62 -19.34 -16.06
C SER A 115 -7.25 -19.40 -14.56
N SER A 116 -6.58 -20.46 -14.10
CA SER A 116 -6.14 -20.63 -12.71
C SER A 116 -4.78 -19.95 -12.50
N ARG A 117 -4.81 -18.61 -12.51
CA ARG A 117 -3.61 -17.76 -12.44
C ARG A 117 -2.89 -17.90 -11.09
N PRO A 118 -1.58 -18.17 -11.08
CA PRO A 118 -0.80 -18.26 -9.84
C PRO A 118 -0.65 -16.93 -9.09
N PRO A 119 -0.37 -16.95 -7.77
CA PRO A 119 -0.30 -15.75 -6.93
C PRO A 119 0.59 -14.63 -7.45
N LEU A 120 1.84 -14.92 -7.85
CA LEU A 120 2.73 -13.87 -8.34
C LEU A 120 2.22 -13.26 -9.66
N ARG A 121 1.61 -14.08 -10.52
CA ARG A 121 0.98 -13.60 -11.76
C ARG A 121 -0.17 -12.64 -11.43
N LEU A 122 -1.09 -13.05 -10.55
CA LEU A 122 -2.22 -12.21 -10.10
C LEU A 122 -1.78 -10.88 -9.46
N ILE A 123 -0.69 -10.89 -8.68
CA ILE A 123 -0.18 -9.68 -8.03
C ILE A 123 0.39 -8.70 -9.06
N VAL A 124 1.22 -9.20 -9.99
CA VAL A 124 1.88 -8.37 -11.00
C VAL A 124 0.87 -7.84 -12.03
N THR A 125 -0.16 -8.60 -12.37
CA THR A 125 -1.28 -8.14 -13.22
C THR A 125 -2.29 -7.29 -12.47
N ARG A 126 -2.08 -7.02 -11.17
CA ARG A 126 -2.95 -6.21 -10.29
C ARG A 126 -4.35 -6.79 -10.06
N ASP A 127 -4.52 -8.09 -10.29
CA ASP A 127 -5.76 -8.83 -10.03
C ASP A 127 -5.90 -9.33 -8.58
N ALA A 128 -4.83 -9.28 -7.80
CA ALA A 128 -4.85 -9.63 -6.37
C ALA A 128 -3.97 -8.70 -5.54
N SER A 129 -4.32 -8.55 -4.26
CA SER A 129 -3.56 -7.72 -3.33
C SER A 129 -2.20 -8.35 -3.00
N VAL A 130 -1.13 -7.58 -3.18
CA VAL A 130 0.24 -7.92 -2.76
C VAL A 130 0.38 -8.03 -1.24
N GLU A 131 -0.52 -7.41 -0.48
CA GLU A 131 -0.51 -7.45 0.99
C GLU A 131 -0.99 -8.79 1.56
N SER A 132 -1.64 -9.62 0.71
CA SER A 132 -2.22 -10.90 1.13
C SER A 132 -1.16 -11.87 1.67
N PRO A 133 -1.44 -12.64 2.73
CA PRO A 133 -0.52 -13.64 3.24
C PRO A 133 -0.13 -14.67 2.17
N MET A 134 1.16 -14.92 2.00
CA MET A 134 1.65 -15.93 1.07
C MET A 134 2.93 -16.61 1.56
N VAL A 135 3.15 -17.83 1.11
CA VAL A 135 4.43 -18.55 1.29
C VAL A 135 5.16 -18.58 -0.03
N LEU A 136 6.40 -18.09 -0.03
CA LEU A 136 7.30 -18.07 -1.17
C LEU A 136 8.53 -18.93 -0.87
N CYS A 137 9.22 -19.39 -1.91
CA CYS A 137 10.51 -20.07 -1.81
C CYS A 137 11.61 -19.15 -2.36
N ILE A 138 12.75 -19.07 -1.68
CA ILE A 138 13.92 -18.34 -2.17
C ILE A 138 14.56 -19.14 -3.32
N SER A 139 14.49 -18.64 -4.55
CA SER A 139 15.07 -19.29 -5.74
C SER A 139 16.47 -18.81 -6.07
N ASN A 140 16.84 -17.58 -5.68
CA ASN A 140 18.18 -17.04 -5.84
C ASN A 140 18.47 -15.95 -4.80
N ILE A 141 19.76 -15.64 -4.59
CA ILE A 141 20.21 -14.50 -3.80
C ILE A 141 21.21 -13.72 -4.67
N ILE A 142 20.91 -12.46 -4.91
CA ILE A 142 21.70 -11.56 -5.74
C ILE A 142 22.43 -10.61 -4.79
N TRP A 143 23.74 -10.81 -4.67
CA TRP A 143 24.58 -9.97 -3.83
C TRP A 143 24.96 -8.71 -4.61
N PRO A 144 24.86 -7.52 -4.01
CA PRO A 144 25.41 -6.31 -4.60
C PRO A 144 26.92 -6.52 -4.84
N THR A 145 27.41 -6.09 -6.00
CA THR A 145 28.85 -5.96 -6.23
C THR A 145 29.40 -4.91 -5.27
N ASP A 146 30.58 -5.15 -4.69
CA ASP A 146 31.29 -4.21 -3.80
C ASP A 146 31.59 -2.89 -4.54
N ASN A 147 30.60 -2.02 -4.61
CA ASN A 147 30.79 -0.64 -4.97
C ASN A 147 31.02 0.07 -3.63
N ALA A 148 32.28 0.40 -3.34
CA ALA A 148 32.57 1.34 -2.27
C ALA A 148 31.83 2.66 -2.58
N ASP A 149 31.17 3.23 -1.58
CA ASP A 149 30.67 4.60 -1.69
C ASP A 149 31.84 5.54 -2.02
N GLU A 150 31.59 6.77 -2.51
CA GLU A 150 32.63 7.79 -2.81
C GLU A 150 33.61 8.02 -1.64
N ASN A 151 33.22 7.63 -0.42
CA ASN A 151 34.00 7.74 0.82
C ASN A 151 34.73 6.44 1.24
N GLY A 152 34.82 5.43 0.38
CA GLY A 152 35.55 4.17 0.67
C GLY A 152 34.89 3.28 1.74
N ARG A 153 33.65 3.57 2.14
CA ARG A 153 32.88 2.73 3.06
C ARG A 153 32.14 1.65 2.26
N PRO A 154 32.06 0.40 2.76
CA PRO A 154 31.18 -0.57 2.15
C PRO A 154 29.75 -0.02 2.28
N ALA A 155 29.14 0.27 1.14
CA ALA A 155 27.73 0.61 1.11
C ALA A 155 26.98 -0.53 1.82
N ASP A 156 26.12 -0.22 2.78
CA ASP A 156 25.29 -1.20 3.51
C ASP A 156 24.17 -1.74 2.59
N LEU A 157 24.54 -2.18 1.39
CA LEU A 157 23.64 -2.66 0.36
C LEU A 157 23.07 -4.01 0.80
N HIS A 158 21.74 -4.08 0.85
CA HIS A 158 21.03 -5.32 1.11
C HIS A 158 21.10 -6.21 -0.13
N PRO A 159 21.29 -7.54 0.02
CA PRO A 159 21.13 -8.46 -1.10
C PRO A 159 19.68 -8.44 -1.59
N GLU A 160 19.49 -8.54 -2.90
CA GLU A 160 18.19 -8.74 -3.50
C GLU A 160 17.88 -10.25 -3.53
N LEU A 161 16.66 -10.64 -3.21
CA LEU A 161 16.22 -12.04 -3.30
C LEU A 161 15.51 -12.26 -4.64
N GLU A 162 15.60 -13.47 -5.18
CA GLU A 162 14.62 -13.97 -6.13
C GLU A 162 13.71 -14.96 -5.40
N VAL A 163 12.40 -14.79 -5.54
CA VAL A 163 11.39 -15.60 -4.86
C VAL A 163 10.43 -16.23 -5.85
N THR A 164 9.89 -17.39 -5.50
CA THR A 164 8.91 -18.12 -6.31
C THR A 164 7.72 -18.61 -5.50
N ASP A 165 6.53 -18.54 -6.09
CA ASP A 165 5.31 -19.22 -5.62
C ASP A 165 5.20 -20.68 -6.13
N GLY A 166 6.25 -21.19 -6.78
CA GLY A 166 6.30 -22.50 -7.43
C GLY A 166 5.83 -22.49 -8.88
N TRP A 167 5.26 -21.39 -9.36
CA TRP A 167 4.81 -21.18 -10.73
C TRP A 167 5.70 -20.20 -11.48
N TYR A 168 5.96 -19.05 -10.87
CA TYR A 168 6.73 -17.96 -11.44
C TYR A 168 7.78 -17.46 -10.46
N ARG A 169 8.71 -16.64 -10.96
CA ARG A 169 9.79 -16.03 -10.18
C ARG A 169 9.67 -14.52 -10.27
N LEU A 170 9.98 -13.84 -9.17
CA LEU A 170 10.01 -12.38 -9.09
C LEU A 170 11.13 -11.94 -8.17
N ARG A 171 11.70 -10.76 -8.44
CA ARG A 171 12.70 -10.17 -7.56
C ARG A 171 12.04 -9.58 -6.31
N ALA A 172 12.79 -9.57 -5.21
CA ALA A 172 12.34 -9.08 -3.93
C ALA A 172 13.42 -8.27 -3.20
N GLN A 173 13.12 -7.01 -2.93
CA GLN A 173 13.85 -6.16 -2.01
C GLN A 173 13.52 -6.51 -0.57
N ILE A 174 14.53 -6.40 0.29
CA ILE A 174 14.44 -6.75 1.70
C ILE A 174 15.02 -5.64 2.57
N ASP A 175 14.57 -5.59 3.82
CA ASP A 175 15.07 -4.67 4.83
C ASP A 175 16.25 -5.24 5.64
N ALA A 176 16.76 -4.44 6.59
CA ALA A 176 17.98 -4.76 7.31
C ALA A 176 17.90 -6.08 8.12
N PRO A 177 16.79 -6.42 8.81
CA PRO A 177 16.66 -7.71 9.47
C PRO A 177 16.73 -8.91 8.53
N LEU A 178 16.05 -8.84 7.39
CA LEU A 178 16.09 -9.90 6.38
C LEU A 178 17.49 -10.00 5.76
N ALA A 179 18.15 -8.87 5.47
CA ALA A 179 19.53 -8.86 4.99
C ALA A 179 20.49 -9.52 5.99
N ARG A 180 20.37 -9.20 7.28
CA ARG A 180 21.13 -9.87 8.35
C ARG A 180 20.85 -11.38 8.40
N ALA A 181 19.59 -11.78 8.26
CA ALA A 181 19.22 -13.20 8.24
C ALA A 181 19.79 -13.95 7.03
N THR A 182 19.85 -13.29 5.87
CA THR A 182 20.50 -13.80 4.66
C THR A 182 22.01 -13.95 4.85
N ARG A 183 22.70 -12.93 5.37
CA ARG A 183 24.15 -12.99 5.66
C ARG A 183 24.50 -14.06 6.70
N LYS A 184 23.63 -14.30 7.68
CA LYS A 184 23.78 -15.39 8.66
C LYS A 184 23.44 -16.78 8.11
N GLY A 185 22.99 -16.89 6.86
CA GLY A 185 22.61 -18.16 6.23
C GLY A 185 21.29 -18.77 6.73
N LEU A 186 20.48 -18.00 7.46
CA LEU A 186 19.13 -18.41 7.88
C LEU A 186 18.18 -18.41 6.68
N ILE A 187 18.24 -17.35 5.88
CA ILE A 187 17.62 -17.25 4.57
C ILE A 187 18.64 -17.75 3.54
N LYS A 188 18.29 -18.82 2.82
CA LYS A 188 19.11 -19.42 1.77
C LYS A 188 18.23 -19.98 0.67
N ILE A 189 18.81 -20.20 -0.52
CA ILE A 189 18.12 -20.82 -1.66
C ILE A 189 17.45 -22.13 -1.22
N GLY A 190 16.19 -22.32 -1.60
CA GLY A 190 15.34 -23.46 -1.24
C GLY A 190 14.59 -23.32 0.09
N ARG A 191 14.87 -22.30 0.91
CA ARG A 191 14.06 -22.03 2.10
C ARG A 191 12.74 -21.37 1.72
N LYS A 192 11.71 -21.68 2.50
CA LYS A 192 10.39 -21.05 2.38
C LYS A 192 10.25 -19.91 3.39
N ILE A 193 9.68 -18.81 2.95
CA ILE A 193 9.38 -17.62 3.74
C ILE A 193 7.90 -17.33 3.64
N ALA A 194 7.26 -17.14 4.78
CA ALA A 194 5.90 -16.69 4.95
C ALA A 194 5.93 -15.16 5.05
N VAL A 195 5.18 -14.47 4.20
CA VAL A 195 5.15 -12.99 4.14
C VAL A 195 3.72 -12.49 4.11
N ALA A 196 3.48 -11.34 4.73
CA ALA A 196 2.22 -10.60 4.66
C ALA A 196 2.52 -9.09 4.60
N GLY A 197 1.56 -8.27 4.16
CA GLY A 197 1.74 -6.82 4.09
C GLY A 197 2.91 -6.38 3.18
N SER A 198 3.29 -7.22 2.22
CA SER A 198 4.31 -6.90 1.21
C SER A 198 3.84 -5.73 0.36
N LYS A 199 4.78 -5.00 -0.24
CA LYS A 199 4.46 -3.96 -1.24
C LYS A 199 4.97 -4.38 -2.62
N LEU A 200 4.42 -3.75 -3.64
CA LEU A 200 4.88 -3.91 -5.02
C LEU A 200 5.50 -2.60 -5.48
N SER A 201 6.80 -2.63 -5.79
CA SER A 201 7.51 -1.52 -6.43
C SER A 201 7.65 -1.82 -7.91
N SER A 202 7.11 -0.96 -8.78
CA SER A 202 7.15 -1.15 -10.23
C SER A 202 7.56 0.15 -10.90
N SER A 203 8.43 0.06 -11.92
CA SER A 203 8.73 1.21 -12.79
C SER A 203 7.60 1.52 -13.78
N ARG A 204 6.63 0.62 -13.93
CA ARG A 204 5.43 0.78 -14.77
C ARG A 204 4.20 1.05 -13.91
N MET A 205 3.34 1.97 -14.36
CA MET A 205 2.07 2.29 -13.69
C MET A 205 1.04 1.16 -13.85
N GLU A 206 0.99 0.51 -15.02
CA GLU A 206 0.05 -0.57 -15.33
C GLU A 206 0.58 -1.96 -14.95
N GLY A 207 -0.32 -2.94 -14.87
CA GLY A 207 0.04 -4.35 -14.73
C GLY A 207 0.79 -4.86 -15.97
N SER A 208 1.64 -5.87 -15.78
CA SER A 208 2.38 -6.50 -16.88
C SER A 208 2.31 -8.02 -16.78
N GLU A 209 2.53 -8.72 -17.89
CA GLU A 209 2.66 -10.18 -17.84
C GLU A 209 3.88 -10.58 -16.99
N ILE A 210 3.71 -11.62 -16.19
CA ILE A 210 4.65 -11.99 -15.12
C ILE A 210 6.07 -12.29 -15.62
N LEU A 211 6.21 -12.87 -16.81
CA LEU A 211 7.51 -13.20 -17.40
C LEU A 211 8.26 -11.95 -17.92
N GLU A 212 7.53 -10.89 -18.27
CA GLU A 212 8.11 -9.61 -18.68
C GLU A 212 8.42 -8.70 -17.48
N ALA A 213 7.72 -8.92 -16.37
CA ALA A 213 7.78 -8.09 -15.18
C ALA A 213 9.07 -8.26 -14.36
N TYR A 214 9.83 -9.32 -14.58
CA TYR A 214 10.99 -9.70 -13.76
C TYR A 214 11.99 -8.55 -13.53
N ASN A 215 12.22 -7.72 -14.57
CA ASN A 215 13.15 -6.61 -14.51
C ASN A 215 12.51 -5.26 -14.14
N SER A 216 11.18 -5.12 -14.23
CA SER A 216 10.47 -3.85 -13.99
C SER A 216 9.75 -3.82 -12.64
N THR A 217 9.46 -4.98 -12.06
CA THR A 217 8.63 -5.13 -10.87
C THR A 217 9.38 -5.92 -9.80
N VAL A 218 9.32 -5.41 -8.57
CA VAL A 218 10.02 -5.96 -7.41
C VAL A 218 9.07 -6.00 -6.21
N LEU A 219 9.03 -7.14 -5.51
CA LEU A 219 8.35 -7.25 -4.22
C LEU A 219 9.18 -6.58 -3.13
N VAL A 220 8.54 -5.86 -2.23
CA VAL A 220 9.21 -5.27 -1.06
C VAL A 220 8.74 -6.01 0.18
N LEU A 221 9.66 -6.76 0.79
CA LEU A 221 9.41 -7.58 1.96
C LEU A 221 9.90 -6.86 3.22
N SER A 222 9.09 -6.86 4.27
CA SER A 222 9.45 -6.31 5.59
C SER A 222 9.70 -7.45 6.58
N GLY A 223 10.78 -7.38 7.35
CA GLY A 223 11.20 -8.38 8.31
C GLY A 223 10.20 -8.61 9.43
N ASN A 224 9.57 -7.54 9.93
CA ASN A 224 8.52 -7.62 10.96
C ASN A 224 7.19 -8.23 10.44
N SER A 225 7.08 -8.45 9.13
CA SER A 225 5.95 -9.12 8.48
C SER A 225 6.36 -10.40 7.75
N SER A 226 7.54 -10.94 8.10
CA SER A 226 8.12 -12.12 7.46
C SER A 226 8.53 -13.17 8.49
N HIS A 227 8.26 -14.44 8.19
CA HIS A 227 8.58 -15.58 9.04
C HIS A 227 9.17 -16.73 8.22
N MET A 228 10.03 -17.55 8.83
CA MET A 228 10.46 -18.79 8.20
C MET A 228 9.28 -19.78 8.16
N ALA A 229 8.99 -20.32 6.98
CA ALA A 229 7.93 -21.30 6.82
C ALA A 229 8.46 -22.73 6.94
N PRO A 230 7.64 -23.69 7.43
CA PRO A 230 7.99 -25.11 7.42
C PRO A 230 8.35 -25.61 6.02
N TRP A 231 9.24 -26.61 5.94
CA TRP A 231 9.70 -27.15 4.65
C TRP A 231 8.57 -27.66 3.76
N HIS A 232 7.50 -28.21 4.35
CA HIS A 232 6.34 -28.74 3.66
C HIS A 232 5.23 -27.70 3.41
N ALA A 233 5.39 -26.44 3.86
CA ALA A 233 4.38 -25.40 3.67
C ALA A 233 4.04 -25.22 2.19
N LYS A 234 2.75 -25.15 1.85
CA LYS A 234 2.30 -24.98 0.46
C LYS A 234 2.65 -23.57 -0.02
N LEU A 235 3.28 -23.45 -1.18
CA LEU A 235 3.60 -22.15 -1.79
C LEU A 235 2.33 -21.45 -2.31
N GLY A 236 2.37 -20.12 -2.33
CA GLY A 236 1.28 -19.26 -2.79
C GLY A 236 0.47 -18.65 -1.65
N PHE A 237 -0.71 -18.10 -1.98
CA PHE A 237 -1.60 -17.47 -1.01
C PHE A 237 -1.99 -18.42 0.12
N GLN A 238 -2.03 -17.87 1.34
CA GLN A 238 -2.53 -18.55 2.53
C GLN A 238 -3.84 -17.91 2.98
N LYS A 239 -4.68 -18.73 3.62
CA LYS A 239 -5.95 -18.26 4.20
C LYS A 239 -5.74 -17.58 5.56
N GLU A 240 -4.79 -18.09 6.34
CA GLU A 240 -4.54 -17.61 7.69
C GLU A 240 -3.44 -16.54 7.69
N PRO A 241 -3.61 -15.48 8.51
CA PRO A 241 -2.58 -14.46 8.68
C PRO A 241 -1.36 -15.00 9.44
N PHE A 242 -0.19 -14.46 9.14
CA PHE A 242 1.02 -14.72 9.94
C PHE A 242 1.11 -13.70 11.07
N ILE A 243 0.71 -14.10 12.27
CA ILE A 243 0.66 -13.22 13.44
C ILE A 243 2.07 -12.99 13.98
N ALA A 244 2.51 -11.73 13.97
CA ALA A 244 3.78 -11.33 14.57
C ALA A 244 3.66 -11.26 16.10
N THR A 245 4.78 -11.53 16.77
CA THR A 245 4.91 -11.45 18.24
C THR A 245 5.92 -10.37 18.62
N LEU A 246 5.77 -9.75 19.79
CA LEU A 246 6.70 -8.73 20.28
C LEU A 246 8.16 -9.21 20.34
N ASN A 247 8.36 -10.50 20.58
CA ASN A 247 9.69 -11.10 20.60
C ASN A 247 10.33 -11.20 19.19
N SER A 248 9.52 -11.38 18.15
CA SER A 248 10.01 -11.44 16.76
C SER A 248 10.39 -10.07 16.20
N LEU A 249 9.85 -8.98 16.74
CA LEU A 249 10.01 -7.65 16.18
C LEU A 249 11.43 -7.08 16.35
N THR A 250 11.83 -6.26 15.37
CA THR A 250 13.01 -5.40 15.43
C THR A 250 12.62 -3.95 15.09
N PRO A 251 13.35 -2.95 15.61
CA PRO A 251 13.05 -1.54 15.34
C PRO A 251 13.18 -1.19 13.85
N ASP A 252 14.09 -1.85 13.14
CA ASP A 252 14.44 -1.62 11.74
C ASP A 252 13.75 -2.56 10.74
N GLY A 253 12.75 -3.35 11.19
CA GLY A 253 12.10 -4.39 10.38
C GLY A 253 10.85 -3.97 9.62
N GLY A 254 10.69 -2.67 9.35
CA GLY A 254 9.54 -2.14 8.63
C GLY A 254 8.22 -2.34 9.37
N SER A 255 7.11 -2.30 8.63
CA SER A 255 5.77 -2.47 9.21
C SER A 255 5.50 -3.88 9.71
N VAL A 256 4.58 -3.96 10.66
CA VAL A 256 4.01 -5.20 11.17
C VAL A 256 2.63 -5.38 10.55
N ALA A 257 2.47 -6.38 9.69
CA ALA A 257 1.24 -6.62 8.94
C ALA A 257 0.06 -6.91 9.88
N VAL A 258 0.29 -7.74 10.90
CA VAL A 258 -0.74 -8.16 11.85
C VAL A 258 -0.14 -8.64 13.17
N MET A 259 -0.77 -8.26 14.27
CA MET A 259 -0.46 -8.72 15.63
C MET A 259 -1.73 -9.02 16.41
N ALA A 260 -1.67 -10.02 17.29
CA ALA A 260 -2.70 -10.27 18.28
C ALA A 260 -2.20 -9.81 19.65
N VAL A 261 -2.89 -8.86 20.26
CA VAL A 261 -2.43 -8.16 21.47
C VAL A 261 -3.50 -8.18 22.56
N GLU A 262 -3.06 -8.15 23.81
CA GLU A 262 -3.91 -7.96 24.99
C GLU A 262 -3.57 -6.62 25.66
N VAL A 263 -4.59 -5.82 25.97
CA VAL A 263 -4.43 -4.52 26.64
C VAL A 263 -4.10 -4.74 28.12
N VAL A 264 -2.93 -4.28 28.54
CA VAL A 264 -2.47 -4.33 29.94
C VAL A 264 -2.90 -3.08 30.69
N LYS A 265 -2.77 -1.91 30.06
CA LYS A 265 -3.12 -0.61 30.62
C LYS A 265 -3.46 0.39 29.52
N THR A 266 -4.53 1.15 29.72
CA THR A 266 -4.93 2.27 28.86
C THR A 266 -4.53 3.58 29.51
N TYR A 267 -3.84 4.45 28.78
CA TYR A 267 -3.55 5.82 29.23
C TYR A 267 -4.63 6.78 28.73
N GLY A 268 -4.77 7.95 29.37
CA GLY A 268 -5.75 8.96 28.98
C GLY A 268 -5.57 9.43 27.54
N VAL A 269 -6.67 9.80 26.89
CA VAL A 269 -6.64 10.41 25.55
C VAL A 269 -5.96 11.76 25.63
N ALA A 270 -5.06 12.01 24.69
CA ALA A 270 -4.33 13.26 24.53
C ALA A 270 -4.45 13.76 23.09
N PHE A 271 -4.20 15.06 22.90
CA PHE A 271 -4.34 15.76 21.63
C PHE A 271 -3.00 16.35 21.22
N LEU A 272 -2.69 16.24 19.93
CA LEU A 272 -1.56 16.90 19.28
C LEU A 272 -2.07 17.75 18.13
N GLU A 273 -1.60 19.00 18.10
CA GLU A 273 -1.89 19.93 17.01
C GLU A 273 -0.70 19.98 16.06
N PHE A 274 -0.98 19.87 14.76
CA PHE A 274 -0.01 19.91 13.69
C PHE A 274 -0.16 21.23 12.94
N PHE A 275 0.94 21.93 12.72
CA PHE A 275 0.96 23.18 11.96
C PHE A 275 2.26 23.30 11.16
N GLN A 276 2.28 24.21 10.19
CA GLN A 276 3.49 24.56 9.46
C GLN A 276 4.06 25.84 10.04
N ASP A 277 5.36 25.82 10.30
CA ASP A 277 6.13 27.00 10.67
C ASP A 277 6.30 27.94 9.46
N GLU A 278 6.82 29.15 9.71
CA GLU A 278 7.15 30.13 8.65
C GLU A 278 8.10 29.54 7.58
N ASP A 279 8.97 28.60 7.98
CA ASP A 279 9.89 27.88 7.09
C ASP A 279 9.23 26.71 6.31
N GLY A 280 7.90 26.54 6.40
CA GLY A 280 7.16 25.41 5.80
C GLY A 280 7.41 24.06 6.48
N ARG A 281 8.07 24.06 7.64
CA ARG A 281 8.37 22.83 8.41
C ARG A 281 7.15 22.44 9.25
N LYS A 282 6.76 21.17 9.19
CA LYS A 282 5.70 20.64 10.07
C LYS A 282 6.18 20.58 11.51
N ARG A 283 5.52 21.32 12.41
CA ARG A 283 5.69 21.26 13.86
C ARG A 283 4.48 20.63 14.52
N THR A 284 4.69 20.22 15.77
CA THR A 284 3.68 19.60 16.62
C THR A 284 3.68 20.29 17.97
N GLU A 285 2.50 20.60 18.50
CA GLU A 285 2.33 21.15 19.84
C GLU A 285 1.41 20.25 20.68
N GLY A 286 1.73 20.16 21.98
CA GLY A 286 1.15 19.23 22.94
C GLY A 286 2.20 18.23 23.47
N PRO A 287 1.79 17.09 24.05
CA PRO A 287 0.43 16.59 24.16
C PRO A 287 -0.43 17.39 25.16
N ARG A 288 -1.70 17.62 24.81
CA ARG A 288 -2.70 18.30 25.65
C ARG A 288 -3.75 17.31 26.15
N ASP A 289 -4.31 17.56 27.33
CA ASP A 289 -5.47 16.78 27.79
C ASP A 289 -6.79 17.27 27.16
N ALA A 290 -7.90 16.60 27.47
CA ALA A 290 -9.20 16.95 26.93
C ALA A 290 -9.69 18.34 27.38
N SER A 291 -9.41 18.75 28.62
CA SER A 291 -9.87 20.05 29.13
C SER A 291 -9.11 21.21 28.49
N GLU A 292 -7.80 21.03 28.30
CA GLU A 292 -6.95 22.00 27.59
C GLU A 292 -7.37 22.14 26.12
N GLU A 293 -7.61 21.03 25.44
CA GLU A 293 -8.02 21.05 24.03
C GLU A 293 -9.42 21.66 23.85
N ASP A 294 -10.38 21.35 24.73
CA ASP A 294 -11.72 21.95 24.66
C ASP A 294 -11.68 23.48 24.85
N LYS A 295 -10.79 23.99 25.73
CA LYS A 295 -10.58 25.43 25.92
C LYS A 295 -10.02 26.09 24.66
N LEU A 296 -9.01 25.49 24.02
CA LEU A 296 -8.42 26.03 22.80
C LEU A 296 -9.39 25.97 21.62
N GLN A 297 -10.16 24.88 21.51
CA GLN A 297 -11.17 24.75 20.48
C GLN A 297 -12.27 25.80 20.64
N LEU A 298 -12.68 26.09 21.88
CA LEU A 298 -13.61 27.18 22.17
C LEU A 298 -13.01 28.54 21.79
N GLN A 299 -11.75 28.83 22.17
CA GLN A 299 -11.07 30.07 21.81
C GLN A 299 -10.97 30.27 20.30
N TRP A 300 -10.61 29.21 19.55
CA TRP A 300 -10.57 29.24 18.10
C TRP A 300 -11.96 29.48 17.49
N LYS A 301 -13.00 28.79 17.98
CA LYS A 301 -14.39 29.00 17.52
C LYS A 301 -14.85 30.42 17.76
N THR A 302 -14.68 30.93 18.98
CA THR A 302 -15.07 32.30 19.34
C THR A 302 -14.32 33.33 18.50
N ARG A 303 -13.03 33.13 18.26
CA ARG A 303 -12.25 34.00 17.36
C ARG A 303 -12.78 33.94 15.93
N ARG A 304 -13.00 32.73 15.38
CA ARG A 304 -13.51 32.56 14.01
C ARG A 304 -14.89 33.19 13.84
N GLU A 305 -15.80 32.99 14.80
CA GLU A 305 -17.13 33.60 14.81
C GLU A 305 -17.06 35.12 14.90
N SER A 306 -16.17 35.67 15.74
CA SER A 306 -15.98 37.11 15.86
C SER A 306 -15.44 37.73 14.58
N GLU A 307 -14.47 37.10 13.91
CA GLU A 307 -13.93 37.61 12.65
C GLU A 307 -14.96 37.46 11.51
N ALA A 308 -15.70 36.35 11.48
CA ALA A 308 -16.79 36.15 10.52
C ALA A 308 -17.85 37.25 10.66
N ALA A 309 -18.27 37.58 11.89
CA ALA A 309 -19.25 38.63 12.14
C ALA A 309 -18.77 40.01 11.67
N LYS A 310 -17.47 40.33 11.79
CA LYS A 310 -16.90 41.58 11.27
C LYS A 310 -16.94 41.64 9.74
N LEU A 311 -16.57 40.55 9.08
CA LEU A 311 -16.61 40.47 7.62
C LEU A 311 -18.04 40.60 7.11
N TRP A 312 -18.98 39.86 7.71
CA TRP A 312 -20.41 39.98 7.40
C TRP A 312 -20.95 41.39 7.61
N ALA A 313 -20.60 42.05 8.72
CA ALA A 313 -21.02 43.43 8.97
C ALA A 313 -20.53 44.40 7.89
N ALA A 314 -19.33 44.22 7.36
CA ALA A 314 -18.82 45.04 6.26
C ALA A 314 -19.59 44.81 4.94
N TYR A 315 -20.00 43.57 4.66
CA TYR A 315 -20.85 43.27 3.51
C TYR A 315 -22.29 43.78 3.69
N ASP A 316 -22.87 43.64 4.88
CA ASP A 316 -24.20 44.17 5.22
C ASP A 316 -24.26 45.69 5.08
N GLU A 317 -23.22 46.42 5.50
CA GLU A 317 -23.14 47.89 5.31
C GLU A 317 -23.12 48.26 3.82
N ARG A 318 -22.36 47.51 3.00
CA ARG A 318 -22.33 47.69 1.54
C ARG A 318 -23.69 47.41 0.90
N TRP A 319 -24.36 46.33 1.29
CA TRP A 319 -25.70 46.00 0.76
C TRP A 319 -26.77 46.97 1.23
N SER A 320 -26.72 47.43 2.48
CA SER A 320 -27.63 48.47 2.98
C SER A 320 -27.48 49.76 2.17
N THR A 321 -26.24 50.10 1.81
CA THR A 321 -25.95 51.27 0.96
C THR A 321 -26.52 51.09 -0.44
N LEU A 322 -26.28 49.94 -1.09
CA LEU A 322 -26.82 49.63 -2.42
C LEU A 322 -28.35 49.54 -2.43
N SER A 323 -28.97 48.98 -1.39
CA SER A 323 -30.43 48.94 -1.22
C SER A 323 -31.00 50.35 -1.09
N SER A 324 -30.36 51.23 -0.33
CA SER A 324 -30.77 52.64 -0.25
C SER A 324 -30.66 53.35 -1.59
N TYR A 325 -29.64 53.05 -2.39
CA TYR A 325 -29.53 53.57 -3.75
C TYR A 325 -30.65 53.03 -4.66
N ALA A 326 -30.98 51.73 -4.56
CA ALA A 326 -32.09 51.14 -5.31
C ALA A 326 -33.43 51.81 -4.96
N GLU A 327 -33.73 52.04 -3.68
CA GLU A 327 -34.95 52.74 -3.24
C GLU A 327 -35.04 54.18 -3.79
N GLN A 328 -33.92 54.92 -3.77
CA GLN A 328 -33.86 56.27 -4.33
C GLN A 328 -34.04 56.28 -5.86
N LEU A 329 -33.51 55.27 -6.56
CA LEU A 329 -33.67 55.09 -8.00
C LEU A 329 -35.13 54.77 -8.36
N GLU A 330 -35.79 53.89 -7.60
CA GLU A 330 -37.21 53.58 -7.75
C GLU A 330 -38.07 54.84 -7.53
N GLU A 331 -37.79 55.63 -6.49
CA GLU A 331 -38.54 56.86 -6.21
C GLU A 331 -38.44 57.87 -7.36
N ARG A 332 -37.26 57.99 -7.98
CA ARG A 332 -37.02 58.84 -9.16
C ARG A 332 -37.74 58.33 -10.42
N ALA A 333 -38.01 57.04 -10.51
CA ALA A 333 -38.69 56.41 -11.64
C ALA A 333 -40.23 56.54 -11.60
N ARG A 334 -40.84 56.86 -10.45
CA ARG A 334 -42.30 56.85 -10.14
C ARG A 334 -43.23 57.67 -11.05
N SER A 335 -42.80 58.20 -12.19
CA SER A 335 -43.67 58.92 -13.12
C SER A 335 -43.59 58.55 -14.59
N LYS A 336 -42.68 57.69 -15.09
CA LYS A 336 -42.60 57.35 -16.54
C LYS A 336 -42.03 55.96 -16.89
N PHE A 337 -42.30 54.90 -16.13
CA PHE A 337 -41.78 53.57 -16.50
C PHE A 337 -42.70 52.82 -17.48
N SER A 338 -42.16 52.46 -18.65
CA SER A 338 -42.78 51.53 -19.61
C SER A 338 -42.05 50.19 -19.54
N LYS A 339 -42.76 49.11 -19.19
CA LYS A 339 -42.22 47.74 -19.10
C LYS A 339 -41.78 47.13 -20.45
N HIS A 340 -41.87 47.88 -21.55
CA HIS A 340 -41.62 47.41 -22.92
C HIS A 340 -40.29 47.91 -23.52
N GLY A 341 -39.34 48.35 -22.71
CA GLY A 341 -37.97 48.67 -23.16
C GLY A 341 -36.97 47.54 -22.89
N ASP A 342 -35.79 47.63 -23.49
CA ASP A 342 -34.63 46.81 -23.12
C ASP A 342 -33.81 47.52 -22.02
N PRO A 343 -33.06 46.79 -21.18
CA PRO A 343 -32.12 47.40 -20.24
C PRO A 343 -31.03 48.19 -20.97
N PRO A 344 -30.50 49.28 -20.38
CA PRO A 344 -29.42 50.08 -20.99
C PRO A 344 -28.14 49.25 -21.22
N ASP A 345 -27.45 49.48 -22.34
CA ASP A 345 -26.21 48.78 -22.70
C ASP A 345 -25.08 49.00 -21.68
N ASN A 346 -25.14 50.08 -20.89
CA ASN A 346 -24.13 50.46 -19.89
C ASN A 346 -24.57 50.21 -18.44
N ILE A 347 -25.58 49.36 -18.22
CA ILE A 347 -26.12 49.08 -16.87
C ILE A 347 -25.08 48.51 -15.90
N ASP A 348 -24.15 47.70 -16.42
CA ASP A 348 -23.03 47.13 -15.65
C ASP A 348 -22.05 48.23 -15.21
N ASP A 349 -21.72 49.17 -16.10
CA ASP A 349 -20.83 50.29 -15.80
C ASP A 349 -21.45 51.23 -14.76
N LEU A 350 -22.75 51.49 -14.89
CA LEU A 350 -23.50 52.31 -13.91
C LEU A 350 -23.53 51.63 -12.54
N TYR A 351 -23.74 50.32 -12.49
CA TYR A 351 -23.70 49.55 -11.25
C TYR A 351 -22.30 49.51 -10.64
N GLY A 352 -21.26 49.36 -11.46
CA GLY A 352 -19.85 49.45 -11.02
C GLY A 352 -19.54 50.81 -10.40
N ALA A 353 -19.95 51.90 -11.05
CA ALA A 353 -19.74 53.27 -10.56
C ALA A 353 -20.47 53.57 -9.23
N LEU A 354 -21.60 52.91 -8.94
CA LEU A 354 -22.28 53.01 -7.64
C LEU A 354 -21.47 52.40 -6.49
N LYS A 355 -20.57 51.45 -6.77
CA LYS A 355 -19.76 50.75 -5.77
C LYS A 355 -18.41 51.41 -5.46
N GLU A 356 -17.96 52.34 -6.27
CA GLU A 356 -16.63 52.95 -6.13
C GLU A 356 -16.53 53.82 -4.86
N ASP A 357 -17.31 54.90 -4.80
CA ASP A 357 -17.33 55.82 -3.66
C ASP A 357 -18.64 56.63 -3.60
N PRO A 358 -18.98 57.21 -2.42
CA PRO A 358 -20.22 57.96 -2.25
C PRO A 358 -20.37 59.20 -3.13
N ALA A 359 -19.27 59.85 -3.56
CA ALA A 359 -19.33 61.02 -4.43
C ALA A 359 -19.59 60.62 -5.89
N THR A 360 -19.03 59.50 -6.34
CA THR A 360 -19.31 58.91 -7.66
C THR A 360 -20.74 58.41 -7.73
N ALA A 361 -21.21 57.69 -6.70
CA ALA A 361 -22.60 57.26 -6.62
C ALA A 361 -23.59 58.44 -6.72
N LYS A 362 -23.35 59.53 -5.98
CA LYS A 362 -24.17 60.75 -6.06
C LYS A 362 -24.21 61.37 -7.46
N ARG A 363 -23.09 61.35 -8.20
CA ARG A 363 -23.05 61.87 -9.58
C ARG A 363 -23.91 61.02 -10.50
N VAL A 364 -23.79 59.70 -10.42
CA VAL A 364 -24.61 58.75 -11.20
C VAL A 364 -26.09 58.94 -10.91
N MET A 365 -26.47 59.00 -9.63
CA MET A 365 -27.86 59.22 -9.18
C MET A 365 -28.44 60.56 -9.67
N ALA A 366 -27.62 61.60 -9.81
CA ALA A 366 -28.06 62.92 -10.29
C ALA A 366 -28.26 62.95 -11.83
N SER A 367 -27.40 62.28 -12.59
CA SER A 367 -27.39 62.31 -14.06
C SER A 367 -28.27 61.25 -14.72
N ILE A 368 -28.66 60.19 -14.01
CA ILE A 368 -29.43 59.08 -14.59
C ILE A 368 -30.85 59.51 -15.01
N SER A 369 -31.30 58.99 -16.16
CA SER A 369 -32.64 59.20 -16.68
C SER A 369 -33.68 58.42 -15.86
N SER A 370 -34.94 58.83 -15.88
CA SER A 370 -36.01 58.15 -15.13
C SER A 370 -36.27 56.72 -15.62
N GLN A 371 -35.96 56.40 -16.88
CA GLN A 371 -36.15 55.06 -17.44
C GLN A 371 -34.99 54.13 -17.08
N ASP A 372 -33.75 54.62 -17.14
CA ASP A 372 -32.56 53.85 -16.79
C ASP A 372 -32.45 53.64 -15.27
N ALA A 373 -32.99 54.56 -14.48
CA ALA A 373 -33.04 54.44 -13.02
C ALA A 373 -33.83 53.21 -12.55
N GLU A 374 -34.97 52.92 -13.18
CA GLU A 374 -35.77 51.73 -12.85
C GLU A 374 -35.03 50.44 -13.24
N TRP A 375 -34.42 50.40 -14.42
CA TRP A 375 -33.61 49.26 -14.84
C TRP A 375 -32.45 49.00 -13.89
N LEU A 376 -31.74 50.04 -13.48
CA LEU A 376 -30.63 49.94 -12.53
C LEU A 376 -31.09 49.48 -11.14
N ALA A 377 -32.26 49.93 -10.66
CA ALA A 377 -32.83 49.46 -9.40
C ALA A 377 -33.16 47.95 -9.45
N GLN A 378 -33.81 47.48 -10.51
CA GLN A 378 -34.11 46.06 -10.72
C GLN A 378 -32.82 45.24 -10.88
N TYR A 379 -31.80 45.81 -11.52
CA TYR A 379 -30.49 45.17 -11.66
C TYR A 379 -29.77 45.02 -10.32
N ILE A 380 -29.77 46.05 -9.47
CA ILE A 380 -29.22 45.98 -8.10
C ILE A 380 -29.92 44.88 -7.30
N GLN A 381 -31.26 44.84 -7.32
CA GLN A 381 -32.04 43.82 -6.61
C GLN A 381 -31.81 42.42 -7.17
N GLY A 382 -31.72 42.27 -8.49
CA GLY A 382 -31.45 41.01 -9.16
C GLY A 382 -30.03 40.48 -8.91
N LYS A 383 -29.06 41.36 -8.69
CA LYS A 383 -27.67 41.00 -8.37
C LYS A 383 -27.44 40.62 -6.91
N ALA A 384 -28.32 41.00 -5.99
CA ALA A 384 -28.15 40.77 -4.56
C ALA A 384 -27.90 39.30 -4.18
N PHE A 385 -28.56 38.35 -4.86
CA PHE A 385 -28.36 36.91 -4.61
C PHE A 385 -26.95 36.45 -5.02
N GLN A 386 -26.49 36.84 -6.22
CA GLN A 386 -25.18 36.48 -6.73
C GLN A 386 -24.05 37.08 -5.88
N GLU A 387 -24.19 38.36 -5.48
CA GLU A 387 -23.22 39.02 -4.61
C GLU A 387 -23.14 38.36 -3.23
N ARG A 388 -24.26 37.89 -2.70
CA ARG A 388 -24.27 37.18 -1.42
C ARG A 388 -23.52 35.86 -1.51
N GLU A 389 -23.76 35.06 -2.56
CA GLU A 389 -22.99 33.82 -2.77
C GLU A 389 -21.49 34.07 -2.99
N GLU A 390 -21.13 35.16 -3.67
CA GLU A 390 -19.72 35.56 -3.84
C GLU A 390 -19.10 36.03 -2.53
N ALA A 391 -19.83 36.79 -1.73
CA ALA A 391 -19.42 37.22 -0.39
C ALA A 391 -19.21 36.02 0.54
N GLU A 392 -20.10 35.02 0.52
CA GLU A 392 -19.92 33.80 1.32
C GLU A 392 -18.59 33.09 1.02
N LYS A 393 -18.23 33.00 -0.27
CA LYS A 393 -16.96 32.38 -0.71
C LYS A 393 -15.75 33.23 -0.32
N GLU A 394 -15.84 34.55 -0.47
CA GLU A 394 -14.76 35.47 -0.13
C GLU A 394 -14.53 35.51 1.39
N ILE A 395 -15.60 35.59 2.17
CA ILE A 395 -15.56 35.52 3.63
C ILE A 395 -14.92 34.21 4.08
N GLU A 396 -15.32 33.07 3.51
CA GLU A 396 -14.71 31.80 3.88
C GLU A 396 -13.21 31.75 3.56
N ARG A 397 -12.79 32.30 2.40
CA ARG A 397 -11.37 32.43 2.04
C ARG A 397 -10.60 33.31 3.02
N GLU A 398 -11.12 34.50 3.35
CA GLU A 398 -10.49 35.38 4.33
C GLU A 398 -10.44 34.74 5.72
N LEU A 399 -11.45 33.96 6.11
CA LEU A 399 -11.47 33.23 7.37
C LEU A 399 -10.45 32.09 7.40
N GLU A 400 -10.16 31.44 6.28
CA GLU A 400 -9.07 30.47 6.18
C GLU A 400 -7.70 31.11 6.42
N ASP A 401 -7.49 32.36 5.99
CA ASP A 401 -6.24 33.09 6.21
C ASP A 401 -6.14 33.67 7.64
N ILE A 402 -7.21 34.30 8.13
CA ILE A 402 -7.23 34.98 9.45
C ILE A 402 -7.30 33.97 10.61
N CYS A 403 -8.06 32.90 10.43
CA CYS A 403 -8.35 31.91 11.46
C CYS A 403 -8.32 30.48 10.86
N PRO A 404 -7.14 30.02 10.39
CA PRO A 404 -7.03 28.75 9.68
C PRO A 404 -7.58 27.57 10.49
N PRO A 405 -8.12 26.53 9.80
CA PRO A 405 -8.59 25.33 10.46
C PRO A 405 -7.43 24.60 11.16
N ARG A 406 -7.65 24.16 12.39
CA ARG A 406 -6.65 23.46 13.21
C ARG A 406 -6.54 21.99 12.79
N ASP A 407 -5.34 21.48 12.49
CA ASP A 407 -5.09 20.03 12.31
C ASP A 407 -4.78 19.40 13.67
N VAL A 408 -5.83 19.13 14.45
CA VAL A 408 -5.73 18.46 15.76
C VAL A 408 -6.03 16.98 15.60
N ARG A 409 -5.20 16.12 16.20
CA ARG A 409 -5.45 14.68 16.25
C ARG A 409 -5.42 14.16 17.67
N ASP A 410 -6.39 13.32 17.98
CA ASP A 410 -6.44 12.58 19.23
C ASP A 410 -5.64 11.27 19.12
N PHE A 411 -5.05 10.87 20.25
CA PHE A 411 -4.42 9.58 20.40
C PHE A 411 -4.49 9.14 21.86
N CYS A 412 -4.25 7.86 22.11
CA CYS A 412 -3.81 7.42 23.43
C CYS A 412 -2.77 6.32 23.32
N VAL A 413 -2.01 6.17 24.40
CA VAL A 413 -1.02 5.12 24.53
C VAL A 413 -1.66 3.93 25.22
N LEU A 414 -1.44 2.74 24.69
CA LEU A 414 -1.81 1.47 25.31
C LEU A 414 -0.53 0.75 25.71
N SER A 415 -0.45 0.25 26.95
CA SER A 415 0.50 -0.80 27.28
C SER A 415 -0.12 -2.13 26.89
N ILE A 416 0.56 -2.89 26.03
CA ILE A 416 0.07 -4.15 25.46
C ILE A 416 1.11 -5.26 25.62
N LYS A 417 0.63 -6.51 25.54
CA LYS A 417 1.44 -7.73 25.46
C LYS A 417 0.89 -8.64 24.35
N ASP A 418 1.66 -9.66 23.95
CA ASP A 418 1.16 -10.66 23.00
C ASP A 418 -0.08 -11.39 23.59
N ALA A 419 -1.17 -11.51 22.80
CA ALA A 419 -2.37 -12.23 23.22
C ALA A 419 -2.18 -13.76 23.27
N TYR A 420 -1.27 -14.27 22.43
CA TYR A 420 -0.96 -15.70 22.32
C TYR A 420 0.54 -15.93 22.51
N THR A 421 0.90 -16.82 23.44
CA THR A 421 2.30 -17.03 23.87
C THR A 421 2.76 -18.47 23.76
N SER A 422 2.13 -19.24 22.86
CA SER A 422 2.31 -20.71 22.78
C SER A 422 3.72 -21.17 22.44
N ARG A 423 4.58 -20.29 21.90
CA ARG A 423 5.95 -20.65 21.47
C ARG A 423 7.06 -20.01 22.29
N HIS A 424 6.82 -18.85 22.90
CA HIS A 424 7.84 -18.09 23.62
C HIS A 424 7.26 -17.39 24.86
N PRO A 425 8.02 -17.32 25.96
CA PRO A 425 7.63 -16.56 27.16
C PRO A 425 7.46 -15.06 26.87
N LEU A 426 6.55 -14.43 27.62
CA LEU A 426 6.28 -12.98 27.59
C LEU A 426 7.46 -12.22 28.20
N HIS A 427 8.48 -11.94 27.41
CA HIS A 427 9.59 -11.10 27.86
C HIS A 427 9.35 -9.61 27.61
N ARG A 428 8.60 -9.28 26.56
CA ARG A 428 8.38 -7.89 26.13
C ARG A 428 6.94 -7.44 26.34
N THR A 429 6.79 -6.17 26.68
CA THR A 429 5.56 -5.40 26.52
C THR A 429 5.78 -4.32 25.45
N ALA A 430 4.71 -3.70 24.97
CA ALA A 430 4.83 -2.55 24.08
C ALA A 430 3.98 -1.38 24.53
N HIS A 431 4.47 -0.18 24.25
CA HIS A 431 3.65 1.02 24.19
C HIS A 431 3.17 1.22 22.76
N LEU A 432 1.86 1.05 22.56
CA LEU A 432 1.19 1.28 21.30
C LEU A 432 0.50 2.64 21.31
N THR A 433 0.96 3.56 20.48
CA THR A 433 0.28 4.83 20.21
C THR A 433 -0.86 4.58 19.21
N ALA A 434 -2.10 4.60 19.70
CA ALA A 434 -3.29 4.47 18.88
C ALA A 434 -3.84 5.87 18.53
N TRP A 435 -3.78 6.23 17.25
CA TRP A 435 -4.31 7.49 16.71
C TRP A 435 -5.80 7.40 16.33
N GLY A 436 -6.51 8.51 16.43
CA GLY A 436 -7.90 8.66 15.97
C GLY A 436 -8.89 7.85 16.79
N ILE A 437 -8.69 7.78 18.11
CA ILE A 437 -9.48 6.95 19.03
C ILE A 437 -10.96 7.32 18.99
N ARG A 438 -11.30 8.61 18.90
CA ARG A 438 -12.69 9.09 18.86
C ARG A 438 -13.48 8.59 17.63
N GLY A 439 -12.80 8.29 16.53
CA GLY A 439 -13.40 7.77 15.30
C GLY A 439 -13.15 6.28 15.07
N LEU A 440 -12.59 5.58 16.05
CA LEU A 440 -12.06 4.24 15.86
C LEU A 440 -13.22 3.22 15.83
N THR A 441 -13.36 2.54 14.70
CA THR A 441 -14.35 1.48 14.51
C THR A 441 -13.67 0.11 14.55
N SER A 442 -14.34 -0.83 15.20
CA SER A 442 -14.06 -2.26 15.14
C SER A 442 -15.05 -2.94 14.20
N ASP A 443 -14.82 -4.23 13.93
CA ASP A 443 -15.78 -5.07 13.20
C ASP A 443 -17.18 -5.12 13.87
N GLU A 444 -17.26 -4.79 15.17
CA GLU A 444 -18.50 -4.76 15.97
C GLU A 444 -19.11 -3.34 16.10
N GLY A 445 -18.53 -2.33 15.44
CA GLY A 445 -18.98 -0.93 15.48
C GLY A 445 -18.00 0.03 16.15
N VAL A 446 -18.47 1.22 16.55
CA VAL A 446 -17.64 2.26 17.17
C VAL A 446 -17.07 1.77 18.51
N MET A 447 -15.74 1.79 18.65
CA MET A 447 -15.08 1.41 19.89
C MET A 447 -15.32 2.47 20.96
N LYS A 448 -15.87 2.08 22.11
CA LYS A 448 -16.14 2.98 23.26
C LYS A 448 -14.91 3.24 24.13
N GLY A 449 -13.73 2.80 23.69
CA GLY A 449 -12.47 2.89 24.43
C GLY A 449 -11.78 1.53 24.54
N PHE A 450 -10.68 1.48 25.30
CA PHE A 450 -9.89 0.29 25.54
C PHE A 450 -9.87 -0.04 27.04
N GLU A 451 -10.23 -1.27 27.38
CA GLU A 451 -10.23 -1.78 28.75
C GLU A 451 -9.14 -2.82 28.95
N LYS A 452 -8.67 -2.93 30.20
CA LYS A 452 -7.67 -3.93 30.58
C LYS A 452 -8.21 -5.35 30.35
N GLY A 453 -7.41 -6.19 29.71
CA GLY A 453 -7.72 -7.58 29.41
C GLY A 453 -8.39 -7.79 28.05
N GLN A 454 -8.86 -6.73 27.39
CA GLN A 454 -9.38 -6.84 26.03
C GLN A 454 -8.30 -7.24 25.04
N ARG A 455 -8.68 -8.06 24.06
CA ARG A 455 -7.78 -8.59 23.05
C ARG A 455 -8.18 -8.12 21.67
N TYR A 456 -7.18 -7.82 20.87
CA TYR A 456 -7.37 -7.28 19.52
C TYR A 456 -6.41 -7.91 18.54
N LEU A 457 -6.91 -8.16 17.33
CA LEU A 457 -6.13 -8.36 16.13
C LEU A 457 -5.95 -6.99 15.46
N ILE A 458 -4.71 -6.48 15.46
CA ILE A 458 -4.40 -5.16 14.91
C ILE A 458 -3.55 -5.32 13.66
N THR A 459 -3.94 -4.63 12.58
CA THR A 459 -3.18 -4.63 11.32
C THR A 459 -2.37 -3.34 11.12
N ASN A 460 -1.33 -3.44 10.29
CA ASN A 460 -0.55 -2.30 9.79
C ASN A 460 0.09 -1.41 10.87
N LEU A 461 0.69 -2.01 11.90
CA LEU A 461 1.46 -1.29 12.90
C LEU A 461 2.84 -0.89 12.37
N ILE A 462 3.45 0.13 12.97
CA ILE A 462 4.82 0.54 12.67
C ILE A 462 5.66 0.70 13.95
N PRO A 463 6.93 0.25 13.95
CA PRO A 463 7.90 0.64 14.95
C PRO A 463 8.06 2.16 15.05
N THR A 464 8.07 2.69 16.27
CA THR A 464 8.37 4.09 16.59
C THR A 464 9.48 4.15 17.64
N HIS A 465 10.03 5.34 17.91
CA HIS A 465 11.08 5.56 18.92
C HIS A 465 12.22 4.52 18.84
N LEU A 466 12.76 4.29 17.64
CA LEU A 466 13.63 3.15 17.34
C LEU A 466 14.83 3.01 18.28
N SER A 467 15.41 4.13 18.72
CA SER A 467 16.55 4.18 19.65
C SER A 467 16.18 3.81 21.09
N ALA A 468 14.90 3.84 21.46
CA ALA A 468 14.40 3.51 22.79
C ALA A 468 14.00 2.03 22.95
N TRP A 469 14.05 1.24 21.87
CA TRP A 469 13.69 -0.18 21.93
C TRP A 469 14.65 -0.95 22.83
N MET A 470 14.11 -1.59 23.85
CA MET A 470 14.90 -2.46 24.73
C MET A 470 15.20 -3.82 24.07
N ASP A 471 16.12 -4.55 24.67
CA ASP A 471 16.52 -5.89 24.24
C ASP A 471 15.40 -6.93 24.43
N ARG A 472 15.71 -8.23 24.34
CA ARG A 472 14.73 -9.31 24.49
C ARG A 472 14.65 -9.86 25.92
N SER A 473 15.13 -9.12 26.91
CA SER A 473 15.07 -9.52 28.32
C SER A 473 13.68 -9.32 28.92
N ALA A 474 13.44 -9.92 30.09
CA ALA A 474 12.16 -9.81 30.78
C ALA A 474 11.93 -8.38 31.30
N GLY A 475 10.77 -7.81 31.00
CA GLY A 475 10.44 -6.43 31.35
C GLY A 475 10.79 -5.41 30.27
N SER A 476 11.39 -5.86 29.16
CA SER A 476 11.71 -4.99 28.03
C SER A 476 10.48 -4.38 27.39
N VAL A 477 10.58 -3.13 26.98
CA VAL A 477 9.51 -2.37 26.33
C VAL A 477 9.92 -1.99 24.90
N VAL A 478 8.98 -2.11 23.98
CA VAL A 478 9.11 -1.64 22.60
C VAL A 478 8.00 -0.65 22.25
N TYR A 479 8.15 0.11 21.17
CA TYR A 479 7.24 1.21 20.82
C TYR A 479 6.67 1.01 19.43
N LEU A 480 5.34 1.04 19.35
CA LEU A 480 4.57 0.85 18.12
C LEU A 480 3.57 1.99 17.96
N ALA A 481 3.14 2.25 16.73
CA ALA A 481 2.03 3.14 16.45
C ALA A 481 1.10 2.57 15.38
N THR A 482 -0.18 2.96 15.44
CA THR A 482 -1.12 2.71 14.35
C THR A 482 -0.82 3.62 13.16
N ARG A 483 -1.25 3.18 11.98
CA ARG A 483 -1.27 3.96 10.74
C ARG A 483 -2.71 4.30 10.36
N LYS A 484 -2.89 5.21 9.39
CA LYS A 484 -4.21 5.56 8.84
C LYS A 484 -5.00 4.35 8.33
N ASN A 485 -4.32 3.29 7.88
CA ASN A 485 -4.90 2.05 7.38
C ASN A 485 -4.83 0.89 8.40
N SER A 486 -4.51 1.17 9.67
CA SER A 486 -4.63 0.15 10.73
C SER A 486 -6.08 -0.19 10.99
N ARG A 487 -6.37 -1.47 11.14
CA ARG A 487 -7.69 -1.99 11.50
C ARG A 487 -7.60 -2.77 12.80
N TRP A 488 -8.72 -2.80 13.53
CA TRP A 488 -8.85 -3.46 14.82
C TRP A 488 -10.02 -4.46 14.73
N GLY A 489 -9.72 -5.74 14.91
CA GLY A 489 -10.72 -6.79 15.12
C GLY A 489 -10.68 -7.26 16.56
N SER A 490 -11.83 -7.36 17.22
CA SER A 490 -11.92 -7.91 18.59
C SER A 490 -11.57 -9.41 18.57
N LEU A 491 -10.85 -9.87 19.59
CA LEU A 491 -10.56 -11.28 19.82
C LEU A 491 -11.26 -11.75 21.10
N PRO A 492 -11.73 -13.01 21.14
CA PRO A 492 -12.41 -13.57 22.30
C PRO A 492 -11.49 -13.80 23.52
#